data_AF-A0A4Q3RHX9-F1
#
_entry.id   AF-A0A4Q3RHX9-F1
#
_cell.length_a   1.000
_cell.length_b   1.000
_cell.length_c   1.000
_cell.angle_alpha   90.00
_cell.angle_beta   90.00
_cell.angle_gamma   90.00
#
_symmetry.space_group_name_H-M   'P 1'
#
loop_
_entity.id
_entity.type
_entity.pdbx_description
1 polymer ?
#
loop_
_entity_poly.entity_id
_entity_poly.type
_entity_poly.pdbx_seq_one_letter_code
_entity_poly.pdbx_strand_id
1 'polypeptide(L)'
;VSTSLFSTLLRTSLAPEETIKPQLIQDFLDSCGQFKRILEDSGFVKLKRVTDEDLESTKEKAGLIERYCYLTSDSDVPIVADITFENGIQVGSNHCQLYTLADASNLPPFCGSRINYDRYSTDKTKFSVGFASVLGQLLPCSHIYNQYIFIQDAQKTIQKLESRRLRLQSLSAYSRENAISRDATNNFLNEAISQQRLPIKSHFNILVWTEDKDKLKEIKNLVSSALSQMDAVPKQELDGAPQIHWAGIPGNAADFPMNDTFDTFAEQATCFLNLETNYRSSTSPIGIRLGDRLTGKPVHVDISDEPIKRGICTNRNKFILGPSGSGKSFFTNHMVRSYY
;
A
#
# COMPACT_ATOMS: atom_id res chain seq x y z
N VAL A 1 -1.36 4.97 26.06
CA VAL A 1 -0.88 4.46 27.38
C VAL A 1 -1.86 3.39 27.81
N SER A 2 -1.44 2.14 27.81
CA SER A 2 -2.24 0.99 28.23
C SER A 2 -2.38 1.01 29.74
N THR A 3 -3.54 1.40 30.26
CA THR A 3 -3.87 1.35 31.70
C THR A 3 -4.67 0.09 32.00
N SER A 4 -4.63 -0.37 33.26
CA SER A 4 -5.29 -1.58 33.77
C SER A 4 -6.81 -1.66 33.51
N LEU A 5 -7.43 -0.54 33.09
CA LEU A 5 -8.81 -0.43 32.64
C LEU A 5 -9.09 -1.08 31.27
N PHE A 6 -8.05 -1.37 30.48
CA PHE A 6 -8.18 -2.04 29.17
C PHE A 6 -7.94 -3.57 29.24
N SER A 7 -7.82 -4.14 30.44
CA SER A 7 -7.67 -5.59 30.60
C SER A 7 -8.92 -6.33 30.13
N THR A 8 -8.75 -7.29 29.22
CA THR A 8 -9.81 -8.18 28.70
C THR A 8 -10.51 -9.00 29.79
N LEU A 9 -9.89 -9.17 30.97
CA LEU A 9 -10.48 -9.81 32.16
C LEU A 9 -11.63 -9.01 32.79
N LEU A 10 -11.70 -7.70 32.55
CA LEU A 10 -12.73 -6.81 33.10
C LEU A 10 -13.80 -6.42 32.06
N ARG A 11 -13.68 -6.89 30.82
CA ARG A 11 -14.69 -6.64 29.77
C ARG A 11 -15.83 -7.68 29.89
N THR A 12 -17.06 -7.19 29.87
CA THR A 12 -18.28 -8.02 29.79
C THR A 12 -18.48 -8.69 28.43
N SER A 13 -17.77 -8.23 27.40
CA SER A 13 -17.75 -8.82 26.06
C SER A 13 -16.34 -8.82 25.50
N LEU A 14 -15.95 -9.92 24.85
CA LEU A 14 -14.69 -10.04 24.12
C LEU A 14 -14.67 -9.15 22.86
N ALA A 15 -15.85 -8.88 22.30
CA ALA A 15 -16.03 -8.08 21.09
C ALA A 15 -16.34 -6.60 21.44
N PRO A 16 -15.80 -5.62 20.68
CA PRO A 16 -16.12 -4.20 20.81
C PRO A 16 -17.63 -3.93 20.74
N GLU A 17 -18.14 -2.89 21.42
CA GLU A 17 -19.58 -2.59 21.37
C GLU A 17 -20.07 -2.25 19.95
N GLU A 18 -19.18 -1.70 19.13
CA GLU A 18 -19.40 -1.34 17.74
C GLU A 18 -19.73 -2.55 16.86
N THR A 19 -19.24 -3.74 17.21
CA THR A 19 -19.53 -4.98 16.46
C THR A 19 -20.77 -5.72 16.97
N ILE A 20 -21.40 -5.24 18.05
CA ILE A 20 -22.58 -5.87 18.67
C ILE A 20 -23.84 -5.08 18.32
N LYS A 21 -23.74 -3.75 18.20
CA LYS A 21 -24.87 -2.86 17.91
C LYS A 21 -25.20 -2.89 16.41
N PRO A 22 -26.37 -3.43 16.00
CA PRO A 22 -26.71 -3.57 14.57
C PRO A 22 -26.73 -2.23 13.83
N GLN A 23 -27.14 -1.16 14.50
CA GLN A 23 -27.20 0.17 13.91
C GLN A 23 -25.81 0.71 13.53
N LEU A 24 -24.80 0.52 14.39
CA LEU A 24 -23.43 0.98 14.10
C LEU A 24 -22.81 0.21 12.93
N ILE A 25 -23.10 -1.08 12.81
CA ILE A 25 -22.70 -1.88 11.66
C ILE A 25 -23.37 -1.36 10.38
N GLN A 26 -24.66 -1.05 10.43
CA GLN A 26 -25.38 -0.52 9.27
C GLN A 26 -24.81 0.83 8.82
N ASP A 27 -24.59 1.76 9.76
CA ASP A 27 -24.00 3.08 9.47
C ASP A 27 -22.60 2.95 8.84
N PHE A 28 -21.80 1.99 9.33
CA PHE A 28 -20.49 1.68 8.75
C PHE A 28 -20.62 1.12 7.33
N LEU A 29 -21.51 0.15 7.11
CA LEU A 29 -21.74 -0.44 5.78
C LEU A 29 -22.25 0.60 4.77
N ASP A 30 -23.12 1.51 5.21
CA ASP A 30 -23.63 2.61 4.37
C ASP A 30 -22.49 3.56 3.98
N SER A 31 -21.62 3.90 4.93
CA SER A 31 -20.42 4.73 4.68
C SER A 31 -19.45 4.04 3.71
N CYS A 32 -19.17 2.74 3.90
CA CYS A 32 -18.37 1.95 2.96
C CYS A 32 -19.03 1.86 1.58
N GLY A 33 -20.36 1.76 1.52
CA GLY A 33 -21.13 1.75 0.28
C GLY A 33 -21.00 3.06 -0.50
N GLN A 34 -21.07 4.20 0.18
CA GLN A 34 -20.83 5.51 -0.42
C GLN A 34 -19.40 5.65 -0.93
N PHE A 35 -18.41 5.28 -0.10
CA PHE A 35 -17.00 5.30 -0.49
C PHE A 35 -16.73 4.42 -1.72
N LYS A 36 -17.30 3.21 -1.74
CA LYS A 36 -17.21 2.30 -2.88
C LYS A 36 -17.77 2.92 -4.15
N ARG A 37 -18.97 3.51 -4.11
CA ARG A 37 -19.60 4.14 -5.28
C ARG A 37 -18.72 5.26 -5.86
N ILE A 38 -18.22 6.15 -5.00
CA ILE A 38 -17.37 7.27 -5.42
C ILE A 38 -16.11 6.78 -6.16
N LEU A 39 -15.47 5.71 -5.68
CA LEU A 39 -14.29 5.15 -6.33
C LEU A 39 -14.63 4.42 -7.65
N GLU A 40 -15.73 3.67 -7.67
CA GLU A 40 -16.17 2.90 -8.84
C GLU A 40 -16.72 3.78 -9.97
N ASP A 41 -17.27 4.95 -9.66
CA ASP A 41 -17.76 5.93 -10.64
C ASP A 41 -16.65 6.41 -11.59
N SER A 42 -15.39 6.32 -11.19
CA SER A 42 -14.24 6.61 -12.06
C SER A 42 -14.09 5.63 -13.23
N GLY A 43 -14.65 4.41 -13.12
CA GLY A 43 -14.46 3.32 -14.08
C GLY A 43 -13.06 2.66 -14.06
N PHE A 44 -12.10 3.23 -13.33
CA PHE A 44 -10.73 2.71 -13.25
C PHE A 44 -10.49 1.81 -12.04
N VAL A 45 -11.26 2.00 -10.98
CA VAL A 45 -11.13 1.26 -9.72
C VAL A 45 -12.38 0.43 -9.47
N LYS A 46 -12.20 -0.80 -8.95
CA LYS A 46 -13.30 -1.67 -8.52
C LYS A 46 -13.01 -2.21 -7.13
N LEU A 47 -13.99 -2.15 -6.24
CA LEU A 47 -13.86 -2.64 -4.87
C LEU A 47 -14.57 -3.98 -4.72
N LYS A 48 -13.79 -5.01 -4.36
CA LYS A 48 -14.31 -6.30 -3.92
C LYS A 48 -14.32 -6.33 -2.40
N ARG A 49 -15.48 -6.61 -1.80
CA ARG A 49 -15.56 -6.92 -0.37
C ARG A 49 -14.86 -8.26 -0.12
N VAL A 50 -13.94 -8.27 0.84
CA VAL A 50 -13.33 -9.50 1.36
C VAL A 50 -14.35 -10.18 2.27
N THR A 51 -14.58 -11.46 2.01
CA THR A 51 -15.50 -12.31 2.78
C THR A 51 -14.74 -13.20 3.76
N ASP A 52 -15.44 -13.85 4.68
CA ASP A 52 -14.82 -14.79 5.62
C ASP A 52 -14.14 -15.95 4.87
N GLU A 53 -14.71 -16.41 3.76
CA GLU A 53 -14.11 -17.41 2.86
C GLU A 53 -12.83 -16.93 2.16
N ASP A 54 -12.65 -15.60 1.99
CA ASP A 54 -11.41 -15.05 1.45
C ASP A 54 -10.34 -14.92 2.56
N LEU A 55 -10.74 -14.76 3.83
CA LEU A 55 -9.83 -14.62 4.98
C LEU A 55 -9.35 -15.97 5.50
N GLU A 56 -10.27 -16.91 5.64
CA GLU A 56 -10.03 -18.25 6.17
C GLU A 56 -9.37 -19.15 5.14
N SER A 57 -8.55 -20.07 5.65
CA SER A 57 -7.93 -21.09 4.82
C SER A 57 -8.80 -22.31 4.66
N THR A 58 -8.80 -22.84 3.45
CA THR A 58 -9.44 -24.11 3.12
C THR A 58 -8.37 -25.17 2.86
N LYS A 59 -8.76 -26.45 2.74
CA LYS A 59 -7.82 -27.53 2.43
C LYS A 59 -7.10 -27.36 1.09
N GLU A 60 -7.71 -26.62 0.16
CA GLU A 60 -7.22 -26.46 -1.21
C GLU A 60 -6.59 -25.08 -1.46
N LYS A 61 -6.92 -24.09 -0.63
CA LYS A 61 -6.50 -22.69 -0.84
C LYS A 61 -6.22 -22.00 0.50
N ALA A 62 -5.04 -21.40 0.60
CA ALA A 62 -4.68 -20.54 1.72
C ALA A 62 -5.49 -19.23 1.69
N GLY A 63 -6.10 -18.89 2.83
CA GLY A 63 -6.80 -17.63 3.04
C GLY A 63 -5.83 -16.45 3.16
N LEU A 64 -6.34 -15.22 3.14
CA LEU A 64 -5.51 -14.01 3.22
C LEU A 64 -4.68 -13.93 4.52
N ILE A 65 -5.22 -14.43 5.64
CA ILE A 65 -4.51 -14.43 6.91
C ILE A 65 -3.29 -15.35 6.85
N GLU A 66 -3.49 -16.58 6.36
CA GLU A 66 -2.39 -17.56 6.19
C GLU A 66 -1.32 -17.03 5.24
N ARG A 67 -1.75 -16.45 4.11
CA ARG A 67 -0.84 -15.87 3.12
C ARG A 67 0.02 -14.75 3.67
N TYR A 68 -0.56 -13.89 4.51
CA TYR A 68 0.19 -12.85 5.19
C TYR A 68 1.18 -13.45 6.20
N CYS A 69 0.72 -14.36 7.06
CA CYS A 69 1.54 -14.97 8.11
C CYS A 69 2.71 -15.78 7.57
N TYR A 70 2.53 -16.49 6.46
CA TYR A 70 3.55 -17.36 5.87
C TYR A 70 4.24 -16.78 4.63
N LEU A 71 3.89 -15.53 4.26
CA LEU A 71 4.44 -14.82 3.12
C LEU A 71 4.28 -15.59 1.79
N THR A 72 3.14 -16.27 1.63
CA THR A 72 2.83 -17.12 0.47
C THR A 72 1.92 -16.41 -0.54
N SER A 73 2.05 -16.80 -1.80
CA SER A 73 1.25 -16.29 -2.91
C SER A 73 -0.02 -17.14 -3.16
N ASP A 74 -0.94 -16.65 -3.98
CA ASP A 74 -2.18 -17.37 -4.35
C ASP A 74 -1.94 -18.72 -5.04
N SER A 75 -0.73 -18.97 -5.54
CA SER A 75 -0.36 -20.19 -6.27
C SER A 75 0.38 -21.23 -5.43
N ASP A 76 0.69 -20.91 -4.18
CA ASP A 76 1.50 -21.79 -3.33
C ASP A 76 0.61 -22.79 -2.58
N VAL A 77 1.14 -23.98 -2.34
CA VAL A 77 0.50 -24.99 -1.49
C VAL A 77 0.42 -24.42 -0.07
N PRO A 78 -0.66 -24.66 0.70
CA PRO A 78 -0.71 -24.31 2.11
C PRO A 78 0.50 -24.88 2.84
N ILE A 79 1.30 -24.02 3.46
CA ILE A 79 2.55 -24.36 4.17
C ILE A 79 2.38 -23.86 5.59
N VAL A 80 2.74 -24.68 6.57
CA VAL A 80 2.83 -24.24 7.96
C VAL A 80 4.29 -23.88 8.24
N ALA A 81 4.53 -22.65 8.69
CA ALA A 81 5.85 -22.16 9.07
C ALA A 81 5.81 -21.48 10.43
N ASP A 82 6.88 -21.62 11.21
CA ASP A 82 7.00 -20.90 12.47
C ASP A 82 7.37 -19.43 12.23
N ILE A 83 6.84 -18.55 13.07
CA ILE A 83 7.18 -17.11 13.09
C ILE A 83 7.95 -16.83 14.37
N THR A 84 9.15 -16.27 14.24
CA THR A 84 9.96 -15.79 15.38
C THR A 84 10.24 -14.30 15.25
N PHE A 85 10.34 -13.65 16.41
CA PHE A 85 10.63 -12.21 16.55
C PHE A 85 11.91 -11.93 17.35
N GLU A 86 12.62 -12.97 17.81
CA GLU A 86 13.76 -12.81 18.73
C GLU A 86 14.93 -12.01 18.14
N ASN A 87 15.22 -12.21 16.85
CA ASN A 87 16.30 -11.54 16.12
C ASN A 87 15.79 -10.80 14.88
N GLY A 88 14.63 -10.14 15.04
CA GLY A 88 13.85 -9.62 13.94
C GLY A 88 12.81 -10.63 13.44
N ILE A 89 12.04 -10.23 12.44
CA ILE A 89 10.95 -11.04 11.90
C ILE A 89 11.54 -12.14 11.01
N GLN A 90 11.26 -13.40 11.35
CA GLN A 90 11.57 -14.54 10.50
C GLN A 90 10.36 -15.46 10.42
N VAL A 91 10.04 -15.88 9.19
CA VAL A 91 8.89 -16.72 8.86
C VAL A 91 9.43 -17.97 8.14
N GLY A 92 9.56 -19.08 8.86
CA GLY A 92 10.23 -20.28 8.34
C GLY A 92 11.68 -19.99 7.91
N SER A 93 11.99 -20.21 6.64
CA SER A 93 13.28 -19.88 6.02
C SER A 93 13.40 -18.40 5.61
N ASN A 94 12.31 -17.63 5.60
CA ASN A 94 12.30 -16.26 5.14
C ASN A 94 12.79 -15.30 6.23
N HIS A 95 13.92 -14.65 5.97
CA HIS A 95 14.44 -13.56 6.78
C HIS A 95 13.82 -12.24 6.34
N CYS A 96 13.11 -11.56 7.26
CA CYS A 96 12.37 -10.36 6.93
C CYS A 96 13.04 -9.09 7.47
N GLN A 97 12.83 -7.97 6.77
CA GLN A 97 13.21 -6.64 7.22
C GLN A 97 12.03 -5.70 7.02
N LEU A 98 11.74 -4.89 8.04
CA LEU A 98 10.66 -3.91 8.00
C LEU A 98 11.26 -2.51 7.87
N TYR A 99 10.78 -1.75 6.89
CA TYR A 99 11.13 -0.35 6.68
C TYR A 99 9.89 0.52 6.86
N THR A 100 10.00 1.61 7.63
CA THR A 100 8.87 2.45 8.01
C THR A 100 9.04 3.89 7.51
N LEU A 101 7.93 4.46 7.05
CA LEU A 101 7.72 5.88 6.78
C LEU A 101 6.72 6.38 7.82
N ALA A 102 7.22 6.56 9.04
CA ALA A 102 6.41 6.87 10.23
C ALA A 102 6.69 8.26 10.81
N ASP A 103 7.80 8.89 10.44
CA ASP A 103 8.23 10.18 10.97
C ASP A 103 8.22 11.23 9.87
N ALA A 104 7.59 12.38 10.15
CA ALA A 104 7.50 13.50 9.21
C ALA A 104 8.87 14.01 8.74
N SER A 105 9.93 13.84 9.53
CA SER A 105 11.30 14.20 9.14
C SER A 105 11.93 13.26 8.11
N ASN A 106 11.45 12.02 8.03
CA ASN A 106 11.94 11.01 7.09
C ASN A 106 11.06 10.92 5.83
N LEU A 107 9.96 11.67 5.80
CA LEU A 107 9.09 11.78 4.63
C LEU A 107 9.68 12.75 3.61
N PRO A 108 9.29 12.57 2.34
CA PRO A 108 9.73 13.49 1.30
C PRO A 108 9.13 14.88 1.47
N PRO A 109 9.88 15.94 1.11
CA PRO A 109 9.44 17.31 1.26
C PRO A 109 8.25 17.64 0.35
N PHE A 110 8.09 16.89 -0.74
CA PHE A 110 6.97 17.01 -1.66
C PHE A 110 6.41 15.63 -1.98
N CYS A 111 5.09 15.53 -2.01
CA CYS A 111 4.38 14.39 -2.58
C CYS A 111 3.42 14.88 -3.66
N GLY A 112 3.10 14.00 -4.61
CA GLY A 112 2.15 14.31 -5.67
C GLY A 112 1.41 13.07 -6.13
N SER A 113 0.40 13.24 -6.98
CA SER A 113 -0.36 12.11 -7.53
C SER A 113 0.47 11.24 -8.48
N ARG A 114 1.59 11.75 -8.98
CA ARG A 114 2.48 11.05 -9.91
C ARG A 114 3.93 11.50 -9.78
N ILE A 115 4.84 10.61 -10.15
CA ILE A 115 6.26 10.89 -10.42
C ILE A 115 6.61 10.50 -11.85
N ASN A 116 7.72 11.01 -12.35
CA ASN A 116 8.24 10.59 -13.65
C ASN A 116 9.14 9.37 -13.44
N TYR A 117 8.91 8.32 -14.22
CA TYR A 117 9.82 7.19 -14.27
C TYR A 117 10.83 7.42 -15.39
N ASP A 118 12.02 7.86 -15.00
CA ASP A 118 13.02 8.38 -15.93
C ASP A 118 13.51 7.35 -16.94
N ARG A 119 13.55 6.07 -16.57
CA ARG A 119 13.99 4.97 -17.45
C ARG A 119 13.17 4.85 -18.74
N TYR A 120 11.87 5.22 -18.70
CA TYR A 120 10.99 5.25 -19.87
C TYR A 120 10.61 6.66 -20.30
N SER A 121 11.24 7.67 -19.72
CA SER A 121 11.08 9.06 -20.12
C SER A 121 12.14 9.44 -21.14
N THR A 122 11.80 10.39 -22.00
CA THR A 122 12.72 11.08 -22.90
C THR A 122 12.72 12.56 -22.55
N ASP A 123 13.56 13.34 -23.23
CA ASP A 123 13.54 14.81 -23.12
C ASP A 123 12.20 15.40 -23.56
N LYS A 124 11.52 14.74 -24.52
CA LYS A 124 10.25 15.22 -25.09
C LYS A 124 9.01 14.59 -24.45
N THR A 125 9.13 13.41 -23.87
CA THR A 125 7.98 12.64 -23.35
C THR A 125 8.29 12.12 -21.95
N LYS A 126 7.51 12.52 -20.95
CA LYS A 126 7.64 11.97 -19.60
C LYS A 126 6.67 10.81 -19.41
N PHE A 127 7.18 9.69 -18.89
CA PHE A 127 6.36 8.54 -18.52
C PHE A 127 6.01 8.67 -17.04
N SER A 128 4.76 8.99 -16.74
CA SER A 128 4.30 9.20 -15.36
C SER A 128 3.80 7.90 -14.75
N VAL A 129 4.15 7.67 -13.49
CA VAL A 129 3.69 6.55 -12.64
C VAL A 129 3.20 7.10 -11.30
N GLY A 130 2.46 6.31 -10.53
CA GLY A 130 2.07 6.66 -9.16
C GLY A 130 3.28 6.97 -8.27
N PHE A 131 3.09 7.86 -7.28
CA PHE A 131 4.17 8.31 -6.41
C PHE A 131 4.78 7.18 -5.56
N ALA A 132 3.95 6.27 -5.05
CA ALA A 132 4.39 5.08 -4.33
C ALA A 132 4.76 3.88 -5.23
N SER A 133 4.74 4.01 -6.56
CA SER A 133 5.00 2.87 -7.47
C SER A 133 6.40 2.26 -7.30
N VAL A 134 7.38 3.06 -6.85
CA VAL A 134 8.74 2.62 -6.50
C VAL A 134 8.78 1.67 -5.31
N LEU A 135 7.78 1.72 -4.41
CA LEU A 135 7.67 0.85 -3.23
C LEU A 135 6.75 -0.36 -3.45
N GLY A 136 6.03 -0.38 -4.57
CA GLY A 136 5.18 -1.49 -4.99
C GLY A 136 5.78 -2.20 -6.19
N GLN A 137 5.08 -2.13 -7.33
CA GLN A 137 5.41 -2.92 -8.52
C GLN A 137 6.85 -2.76 -9.05
N LEU A 138 7.49 -1.61 -8.84
CA LEU A 138 8.84 -1.35 -9.33
C LEU A 138 9.95 -1.81 -8.36
N LEU A 139 9.60 -2.30 -7.16
CA LEU A 139 10.55 -2.84 -6.20
C LEU A 139 10.82 -4.33 -6.51
N PRO A 140 12.01 -4.71 -7.02
CA PRO A 140 12.27 -6.03 -7.57
C PRO A 140 12.71 -7.03 -6.48
N CYS A 141 11.92 -7.16 -5.41
CA CYS A 141 12.12 -8.16 -4.36
C CYS A 141 10.78 -8.64 -3.81
N SER A 142 10.78 -9.72 -3.02
CA SER A 142 9.58 -10.17 -2.33
C SER A 142 9.24 -9.18 -1.21
N HIS A 143 8.06 -8.56 -1.31
CA HIS A 143 7.65 -7.51 -0.38
C HIS A 143 6.14 -7.39 -0.22
N ILE A 144 5.73 -6.79 0.90
CA ILE A 144 4.38 -6.32 1.20
C ILE A 144 4.48 -4.84 1.53
N TYR A 145 3.71 -4.02 0.83
CA TYR A 145 3.59 -2.58 1.10
C TYR A 145 2.27 -2.28 1.82
N ASN A 146 2.35 -2.02 3.12
CA ASN A 146 1.19 -1.71 3.95
C ASN A 146 0.95 -0.20 4.02
N GLN A 147 -0.29 0.21 3.78
CA GLN A 147 -0.73 1.60 3.76
C GLN A 147 -1.84 1.80 4.78
N TYR A 148 -1.57 2.58 5.83
CA TYR A 148 -2.54 2.85 6.88
C TYR A 148 -2.95 4.31 6.85
N ILE A 149 -4.26 4.54 6.82
CA ILE A 149 -4.88 5.86 6.88
C ILE A 149 -5.92 5.81 8.00
N PHE A 150 -5.67 6.59 9.04
CA PHE A 150 -6.52 6.69 10.22
C PHE A 150 -7.30 8.00 10.16
N ILE A 151 -8.57 7.88 9.80
CA ILE A 151 -9.51 9.00 9.79
C ILE A 151 -10.13 9.11 11.18
N GLN A 152 -9.97 10.26 11.81
CA GLN A 152 -10.52 10.56 13.13
C GLN A 152 -11.46 11.78 13.05
N ASP A 153 -12.15 12.05 14.14
CA ASP A 153 -12.93 13.27 14.32
C ASP A 153 -12.02 14.51 14.17
N ALA A 154 -12.21 15.24 13.08
CA ALA A 154 -11.37 16.36 12.69
C ALA A 154 -11.32 17.45 13.78
N GLN A 155 -12.46 17.75 14.41
CA GLN A 155 -12.54 18.79 15.44
C GLN A 155 -11.75 18.39 16.68
N LYS A 156 -11.88 17.14 17.13
CA LYS A 156 -11.10 16.62 18.26
C LYS A 156 -9.60 16.59 17.96
N THR A 157 -9.22 16.25 16.73
CA THR A 157 -7.81 16.26 16.30
C THR A 157 -7.24 17.67 16.34
N ILE A 158 -7.97 18.67 15.82
CA ILE A 158 -7.57 20.08 15.86
C ILE A 158 -7.40 20.56 17.31
N GLN A 159 -8.38 20.30 18.19
CA GLN A 159 -8.29 20.68 19.61
C GLN A 159 -7.07 20.06 20.31
N LYS A 160 -6.76 18.78 20.01
CA LYS A 160 -5.56 18.12 20.55
C LYS A 160 -4.28 18.80 20.04
N LEU A 161 -4.21 19.12 18.76
CA LEU A 161 -3.06 19.81 18.17
C LEU A 161 -2.89 21.24 18.71
N GLU A 162 -3.98 21.97 18.95
CA GLU A 162 -3.96 23.27 19.63
C GLU A 162 -3.40 23.17 21.05
N SER A 163 -3.85 22.17 21.82
CA SER A 163 -3.34 21.93 23.17
C SER A 163 -1.83 21.60 23.16
N ARG A 164 -1.39 20.80 22.18
CA ARG A 164 0.03 20.48 21.96
C ARG A 164 0.82 21.74 21.61
N ARG A 165 0.30 22.61 20.76
CA ARG A 165 0.92 23.88 20.39
C ARG A 165 1.11 24.79 21.61
N LEU A 166 0.08 24.94 22.45
CA LEU A 166 0.16 25.76 23.68
C LEU A 166 1.21 25.21 24.65
N ARG A 167 1.27 23.88 24.81
CA ARG A 167 2.32 23.22 25.60
C ARG A 167 3.71 23.51 25.03
N LEU A 168 3.90 23.33 23.73
CA LEU A 168 5.18 23.64 23.07
C LEU A 168 5.55 25.11 23.18
N GLN A 169 4.57 26.03 23.14
CA GLN A 169 4.79 27.46 23.34
C GLN A 169 5.37 27.76 24.73
N SER A 170 4.80 27.18 25.79
CA SER A 170 5.35 27.34 27.16
C SER A 170 6.77 26.79 27.30
N LEU A 171 7.13 25.75 26.53
CA LEU A 171 8.45 25.10 26.57
C LEU A 171 9.46 25.70 25.56
N SER A 172 9.00 26.53 24.62
CA SER A 172 9.82 27.09 23.53
C SER A 172 10.83 28.13 24.01
N ALA A 173 10.61 28.73 25.18
CA ALA A 173 11.59 29.61 25.81
C ALA A 173 12.87 28.88 26.25
N TYR A 174 12.80 27.55 26.44
CA TYR A 174 13.87 26.73 26.98
C TYR A 174 14.62 25.91 25.91
N SER A 175 14.06 25.74 24.70
CA SER A 175 14.69 24.97 23.62
C SER A 175 14.27 25.45 22.24
N ARG A 176 15.26 25.62 21.35
CA ARG A 176 15.07 25.96 19.94
C ARG A 176 14.31 24.86 19.17
N GLU A 177 14.51 23.59 19.53
CA GLU A 177 13.78 22.47 18.92
C GLU A 177 12.28 22.52 19.24
N ASN A 178 11.93 22.91 20.47
CA ASN A 178 10.53 23.12 20.87
C ASN A 178 9.91 24.31 20.10
N ALA A 179 10.68 25.36 19.82
CA ALA A 179 10.22 26.47 19.00
C ALA A 179 9.92 26.04 17.55
N ILE A 180 10.81 25.26 16.92
CA ILE A 180 10.59 24.70 15.57
C ILE A 180 9.35 23.81 15.55
N SER A 181 9.22 22.91 16.53
CA SER A 181 8.06 22.00 16.64
C SER A 181 6.75 22.76 16.84
N ARG A 182 6.76 23.84 17.63
CA ARG A 182 5.61 24.72 17.82
C ARG A 182 5.21 25.37 16.50
N ASP A 183 6.17 25.92 15.76
CA ASP A 183 5.90 26.63 14.50
C ASP A 183 5.40 25.67 13.43
N ALA A 184 5.95 24.46 13.34
CA ALA A 184 5.44 23.40 12.48
C ALA A 184 3.99 23.02 12.83
N THR A 185 3.68 22.83 14.12
CA THR A 185 2.31 22.53 14.58
C THR A 185 1.35 23.68 14.25
N ASN A 186 1.80 24.93 14.40
CA ASN A 186 1.00 26.11 14.10
C ASN A 186 0.72 26.23 12.59
N ASN A 187 1.72 25.97 11.74
CA ASN A 187 1.55 25.96 10.29
C ASN A 187 0.57 24.87 9.85
N PHE A 188 0.68 23.67 10.42
CA PHE A 188 -0.27 22.59 10.16
C PHE A 188 -1.71 22.99 10.54
N LEU A 189 -1.92 23.57 11.72
CA LEU A 189 -3.25 24.07 12.15
C LEU A 189 -3.79 25.15 11.22
N ASN A 190 -2.94 26.10 10.80
CA ASN A 190 -3.33 27.16 9.88
C ASN A 190 -3.75 26.59 8.51
N GLU A 191 -3.02 25.61 7.99
CA GLU A 191 -3.37 24.95 6.73
C GLU A 191 -4.69 24.17 6.84
N ALA A 192 -4.86 23.42 7.94
CA ALA A 192 -6.10 22.69 8.22
C ALA A 192 -7.33 23.60 8.20
N ILE A 193 -7.24 24.77 8.85
CA ILE A 193 -8.36 25.71 8.96
C ILE A 193 -8.54 26.52 7.66
N SER A 194 -7.46 27.09 7.12
CA SER A 194 -7.53 28.00 5.96
C SER A 194 -7.94 27.29 4.67
N GLN A 195 -7.48 26.06 4.48
CA GLN A 195 -7.78 25.26 3.28
C GLN A 195 -8.84 24.19 3.52
N GLN A 196 -9.41 24.12 4.73
CA GLN A 196 -10.42 23.12 5.12
C GLN A 196 -9.96 21.68 4.89
N ARG A 197 -8.65 21.42 5.03
CA ARG A 197 -8.09 20.08 4.83
C ARG A 197 -8.42 19.17 6.00
N LEU A 198 -8.71 17.91 5.70
CA LEU A 198 -9.03 16.90 6.71
C LEU A 198 -7.74 16.39 7.37
N PRO A 199 -7.47 16.71 8.65
CA PRO A 199 -6.32 16.17 9.35
C PRO A 199 -6.55 14.68 9.66
N ILE A 200 -5.56 13.87 9.31
CA ILE A 200 -5.55 12.42 9.52
C ILE A 200 -4.21 11.98 10.08
N LYS A 201 -4.14 10.73 10.50
CA LYS A 201 -2.88 10.05 10.80
C LYS A 201 -2.60 9.02 9.72
N SER A 202 -1.35 8.87 9.33
CA SER A 202 -0.96 7.81 8.40
C SER A 202 0.33 7.12 8.82
N HIS A 203 0.49 5.91 8.29
CA HIS A 203 1.72 5.14 8.37
C HIS A 203 1.87 4.32 7.10
N PHE A 204 3.10 4.25 6.59
CA PHE A 204 3.42 3.39 5.47
C PHE A 204 4.63 2.53 5.84
N ASN A 205 4.58 1.24 5.53
CA ASN A 205 5.71 0.36 5.73
C ASN A 205 5.86 -0.68 4.62
N ILE A 206 7.08 -1.16 4.49
CA ILE A 206 7.47 -2.17 3.52
C ILE A 206 8.10 -3.32 4.30
N LEU A 207 7.44 -4.47 4.29
CA LEU A 207 7.99 -5.72 4.78
C LEU A 207 8.64 -6.43 3.58
N VAL A 208 9.95 -6.62 3.61
CA VAL A 208 10.71 -7.33 2.56
C VAL A 208 11.30 -8.61 3.12
N TRP A 209 11.46 -9.64 2.29
CA TRP A 209 12.02 -10.91 2.75
C TRP A 209 12.82 -11.67 1.68
N THR A 210 13.63 -12.61 2.16
CA THR A 210 14.43 -13.55 1.34
C THR A 210 14.70 -14.83 2.11
N GLU A 211 14.77 -15.95 1.41
CA GLU A 211 15.25 -17.23 1.96
C GLU A 211 16.79 -17.25 2.13
N ASP A 212 17.49 -16.45 1.31
CA ASP A 212 18.95 -16.36 1.33
C ASP A 212 19.40 -15.16 2.18
N LYS A 213 20.07 -15.46 3.30
CA LYS A 213 20.57 -14.48 4.25
C LYS A 213 21.64 -13.56 3.65
N ASP A 214 22.42 -14.02 2.68
CA ASP A 214 23.46 -13.19 2.06
C ASP A 214 22.87 -12.08 1.17
N LYS A 215 21.66 -12.31 0.63
CA LYS A 215 20.92 -11.31 -0.16
C LYS A 215 20.25 -10.21 0.66
N LEU A 216 20.24 -10.30 1.99
CA LEU A 216 19.64 -9.26 2.85
C LEU A 216 20.29 -7.89 2.64
N LYS A 217 21.61 -7.85 2.38
CA LYS A 217 22.32 -6.59 2.09
C LYS A 217 21.89 -6.00 0.75
N GLU A 218 21.69 -6.86 -0.25
CA GLU A 218 21.21 -6.44 -1.57
C GLU A 218 19.79 -5.88 -1.49
N ILE A 219 18.88 -6.58 -0.79
CA ILE A 219 17.49 -6.13 -0.59
C ILE A 219 17.45 -4.80 0.16
N LYS A 220 18.27 -4.63 1.20
CA LYS A 220 18.40 -3.34 1.90
C LYS A 220 18.78 -2.21 0.94
N ASN A 221 19.72 -2.46 0.03
CA ASN A 221 20.13 -1.46 -0.96
C ASN A 221 19.02 -1.15 -1.97
N LEU A 222 18.24 -2.17 -2.39
CA LEU A 222 17.09 -1.98 -3.27
C LEU A 222 16.02 -1.09 -2.63
N VAL A 223 15.63 -1.40 -1.39
CA VAL A 223 14.63 -0.61 -0.64
C VAL A 223 15.15 0.80 -0.35
N SER A 224 16.41 0.94 0.05
CA SER A 224 17.01 2.25 0.30
C SER A 224 17.06 3.11 -0.96
N SER A 225 17.38 2.51 -2.11
CA SER A 225 17.35 3.19 -3.41
C SER A 225 15.95 3.62 -3.81
N ALA A 226 14.95 2.74 -3.62
CA ALA A 226 13.55 3.07 -3.90
C ALA A 226 13.02 4.20 -3.02
N LEU A 227 13.34 4.21 -1.72
CA LEU A 227 12.97 5.29 -0.80
C LEU A 227 13.71 6.59 -1.14
N SER A 228 14.97 6.51 -1.55
CA SER A 228 15.73 7.69 -1.98
C SER A 228 15.19 8.29 -3.28
N GLN A 229 14.69 7.48 -4.22
CA GLN A 229 14.06 7.95 -5.46
C GLN A 229 12.80 8.77 -5.24
N MET A 230 12.12 8.56 -4.11
CA MET A 230 10.97 9.37 -3.71
C MET A 230 11.35 10.46 -2.70
N ASP A 231 12.65 10.74 -2.49
CA ASP A 231 13.19 11.67 -1.50
C ASP A 231 12.86 11.34 -0.03
N ALA A 232 12.63 10.06 0.28
CA ALA A 232 12.36 9.58 1.62
C ALA A 232 13.61 8.94 2.26
N VAL A 233 13.73 9.07 3.57
CA VAL A 233 14.85 8.49 4.33
C VAL A 233 14.51 7.06 4.73
N PRO A 234 15.34 6.06 4.37
CA PRO A 234 15.10 4.67 4.77
C PRO A 234 15.33 4.47 6.27
N LYS A 235 14.24 4.30 7.03
CA LYS A 235 14.28 3.89 8.43
C LYS A 235 13.94 2.40 8.53
N GLN A 236 14.93 1.59 8.94
CA GLN A 236 14.67 0.20 9.29
C GLN A 236 14.10 0.15 10.72
N GLU A 237 12.93 -0.47 10.87
CA GLU A 237 12.28 -0.63 12.17
C GLU A 237 12.70 -1.97 12.78
N LEU A 238 13.15 -1.93 14.04
CA LEU A 238 13.61 -3.12 14.77
C LEU A 238 12.77 -3.32 16.03
N ASP A 239 12.60 -2.26 16.82
CA ASP A 239 11.91 -2.34 18.12
C ASP A 239 10.39 -2.45 17.97
N GLY A 240 9.80 -1.66 17.07
CA GLY A 240 8.36 -1.66 16.78
C GLY A 240 7.91 -2.67 15.72
N ALA A 241 8.86 -3.42 15.13
CA ALA A 241 8.58 -4.27 13.99
C ALA A 241 7.58 -5.40 14.27
N PRO A 242 7.64 -6.11 15.43
CA PRO A 242 6.65 -7.12 15.76
C PRO A 242 5.22 -6.56 15.89
N GLN A 243 5.06 -5.38 16.51
CA GLN A 243 3.76 -4.73 16.70
C GLN A 243 3.17 -4.28 15.36
N ILE A 244 4.00 -3.71 14.48
CA ILE A 244 3.57 -3.30 13.15
C ILE A 244 3.21 -4.52 12.29
N HIS A 245 4.01 -5.58 12.36
CA HIS A 245 3.71 -6.84 11.65
C HIS A 245 2.37 -7.44 12.13
N TRP A 246 2.14 -7.45 13.44
CA TRP A 246 0.91 -7.95 14.04
C TRP A 246 -0.32 -7.15 13.60
N ALA A 247 -0.23 -5.82 13.61
CA ALA A 247 -1.31 -4.95 13.15
C ALA A 247 -1.57 -5.03 11.64
N GLY A 248 -0.59 -5.52 10.86
CA GLY A 248 -0.71 -5.73 9.42
C GLY A 248 -1.43 -7.01 9.01
N ILE A 249 -1.72 -7.91 9.97
CA ILE A 249 -2.57 -9.07 9.70
C ILE A 249 -3.93 -8.56 9.18
N PRO A 250 -4.46 -9.08 8.05
CA PRO A 250 -5.74 -8.64 7.51
C PRO A 250 -6.85 -8.64 8.57
N GLY A 251 -7.47 -7.48 8.78
CA GLY A 251 -8.51 -7.28 9.80
C GLY A 251 -8.01 -6.79 11.17
N ASN A 252 -6.69 -6.75 11.41
CA ASN A 252 -6.11 -6.39 12.71
C ASN A 252 -5.57 -4.94 12.80
N ALA A 253 -5.91 -4.08 11.83
CA ALA A 253 -5.40 -2.71 11.77
C ALA A 253 -5.84 -1.83 12.97
N ALA A 254 -6.83 -2.25 13.76
CA ALA A 254 -7.26 -1.54 14.96
C ALA A 254 -6.20 -1.57 16.08
N ASP A 255 -5.34 -2.59 16.11
CA ASP A 255 -4.25 -2.74 17.09
C ASP A 255 -2.97 -1.98 16.68
N PHE A 256 -3.04 -1.15 15.62
CA PHE A 256 -1.88 -0.44 15.12
C PHE A 256 -1.29 0.54 16.17
N PRO A 257 0.04 0.55 16.39
CA PRO A 257 0.67 1.46 17.33
C PRO A 257 0.56 2.91 16.84
N MET A 258 -0.38 3.67 17.42
CA MET A 258 -0.61 5.08 17.05
C MET A 258 0.60 6.00 17.24
N ASN A 259 1.61 5.57 18.01
CA ASN A 259 2.87 6.29 18.19
C ASN A 259 3.75 6.23 16.93
N ASP A 260 3.62 5.19 16.11
CA ASP A 260 4.34 5.02 14.86
C ASP A 260 3.58 5.65 13.69
N THR A 261 2.70 6.61 13.95
CA THR A 261 1.95 7.34 12.91
C THR A 261 2.36 8.81 12.91
N PHE A 262 2.34 9.43 11.74
CA PHE A 262 2.53 10.87 11.60
C PHE A 262 1.22 11.57 11.27
N ASP A 263 1.13 12.84 11.69
CA ASP A 263 0.00 13.71 11.37
C ASP A 263 0.18 14.26 9.95
N THR A 264 -0.85 14.13 9.10
CA THR A 264 -0.87 14.61 7.72
C THR A 264 -2.29 14.98 7.29
N PHE A 265 -2.49 15.31 6.03
CA PHE A 265 -3.83 15.50 5.44
C PHE A 265 -4.18 14.37 4.48
N ALA A 266 -5.49 14.20 4.24
CA ALA A 266 -6.01 13.14 3.38
C ALA A 266 -5.40 13.16 1.97
N GLU A 267 -5.25 14.34 1.39
CA GLU A 267 -4.70 14.55 0.04
C GLU A 267 -3.26 14.03 -0.05
N GLN A 268 -2.41 14.40 0.91
CA GLN A 268 -1.03 13.93 1.01
C GLN A 268 -0.98 12.41 1.19
N ALA A 269 -1.76 11.84 2.11
CA ALA A 269 -1.73 10.40 2.35
C ALA A 269 -2.20 9.59 1.13
N THR A 270 -3.17 10.09 0.38
CA THR A 270 -3.64 9.41 -0.84
C THR A 270 -2.57 9.33 -1.94
N CYS A 271 -1.58 10.23 -1.94
CA CYS A 271 -0.46 10.16 -2.88
C CYS A 271 0.42 8.92 -2.66
N PHE A 272 0.45 8.39 -1.43
CA PHE A 272 1.21 7.18 -1.09
C PHE A 272 0.43 5.89 -1.38
N LEU A 273 -0.81 5.97 -1.87
CA LEU A 273 -1.55 4.78 -2.22
C LEU A 273 -0.95 4.10 -3.46
N ASN A 274 -0.86 2.78 -3.43
CA ASN A 274 -0.49 2.01 -4.61
C ASN A 274 -1.67 1.95 -5.59
N LEU A 275 -1.53 2.66 -6.71
CA LEU A 275 -2.53 2.73 -7.77
C LEU A 275 -2.17 1.84 -8.98
N GLU A 276 -0.99 1.24 -8.98
CA GLU A 276 -0.48 0.43 -10.09
C GLU A 276 -0.56 -1.07 -9.77
N THR A 277 -0.76 -1.87 -10.80
CA THR A 277 -0.88 -3.33 -10.68
C THR A 277 -0.21 -4.06 -11.83
N ASN A 278 0.12 -5.33 -11.61
CA ASN A 278 0.68 -6.19 -12.63
C ASN A 278 -0.31 -6.47 -13.77
N TYR A 279 0.24 -6.76 -14.95
CA TYR A 279 -0.56 -7.26 -16.07
C TYR A 279 -1.32 -8.50 -15.65
N ARG A 280 -2.59 -8.57 -16.05
CA ARG A 280 -3.47 -9.71 -15.80
C ARG A 280 -3.72 -10.46 -17.08
N SER A 281 -3.72 -11.78 -17.01
CA SER A 281 -4.14 -12.61 -18.12
C SER A 281 -5.61 -12.36 -18.45
N SER A 282 -5.91 -12.27 -19.73
CA SER A 282 -7.26 -12.27 -20.29
C SER A 282 -8.02 -13.53 -19.89
N THR A 283 -9.32 -13.38 -19.64
CA THR A 283 -10.22 -14.52 -19.38
C THR A 283 -10.74 -15.17 -20.66
N SER A 284 -10.47 -14.55 -21.81
CA SER A 284 -10.90 -15.02 -23.13
C SER A 284 -10.22 -16.34 -23.48
N PRO A 285 -10.95 -17.32 -24.07
CA PRO A 285 -10.36 -18.57 -24.52
C PRO A 285 -9.39 -18.39 -25.69
N ILE A 286 -9.49 -17.27 -26.41
CA ILE A 286 -8.65 -16.90 -27.55
C ILE A 286 -7.73 -15.77 -27.12
N GLY A 287 -6.47 -15.81 -27.54
CA GLY A 287 -5.50 -14.75 -27.26
C GLY A 287 -4.08 -15.14 -27.61
N ILE A 288 -3.18 -14.19 -27.47
CA ILE A 288 -1.75 -14.32 -27.71
C ILE A 288 -0.99 -14.28 -26.39
N ARG A 289 0.05 -15.11 -26.25
CA ARG A 289 0.96 -15.01 -25.10
C ARG A 289 2.00 -13.92 -25.34
N LEU A 290 2.01 -12.91 -24.47
CA LEU A 290 2.98 -11.81 -24.47
C LEU A 290 3.77 -11.83 -23.17
N GLY A 291 5.00 -11.31 -23.18
CA GLY A 291 5.78 -11.15 -21.96
C GLY A 291 5.39 -9.87 -21.22
N ASP A 292 5.18 -9.96 -19.91
CA ASP A 292 5.18 -8.79 -19.02
C ASP A 292 6.48 -8.00 -19.20
N ARG A 293 6.37 -6.68 -19.30
CA ARG A 293 7.50 -5.78 -19.51
C ARG A 293 8.51 -5.80 -18.35
N LEU A 294 8.07 -6.02 -17.11
CA LEU A 294 8.95 -5.97 -15.94
C LEU A 294 9.60 -7.32 -15.65
N THR A 295 8.80 -8.39 -15.59
CA THR A 295 9.29 -9.72 -15.18
C THR A 295 9.56 -10.65 -16.35
N GLY A 296 9.09 -10.33 -17.55
CA GLY A 296 9.08 -11.26 -18.70
C GLY A 296 8.07 -12.41 -18.55
N LYS A 297 7.28 -12.44 -17.46
CA LYS A 297 6.29 -13.49 -17.22
C LYS A 297 5.30 -13.57 -18.37
N PRO A 298 5.00 -14.76 -18.91
CA PRO A 298 4.00 -14.89 -19.96
C PRO A 298 2.61 -14.52 -19.43
N VAL A 299 1.95 -13.61 -20.15
CA VAL A 299 0.59 -13.15 -19.93
C VAL A 299 -0.23 -13.54 -21.15
N HIS A 300 -1.38 -14.17 -20.93
CA HIS A 300 -2.34 -14.42 -22.00
C HIS A 300 -3.12 -13.14 -22.29
N VAL A 301 -3.09 -12.64 -23.52
CA VAL A 301 -3.71 -11.37 -23.87
C VAL A 301 -4.63 -11.55 -25.07
N ASP A 302 -5.91 -11.28 -24.89
CA ASP A 302 -6.86 -11.13 -25.98
C ASP A 302 -6.88 -9.67 -26.43
N ILE A 303 -6.33 -9.43 -27.60
CA ILE A 303 -6.33 -8.10 -28.20
C ILE A 303 -7.59 -7.85 -29.04
N SER A 304 -8.49 -8.82 -29.22
CA SER A 304 -9.61 -8.75 -30.17
C SER A 304 -10.96 -8.67 -29.47
N ASP A 305 -11.41 -9.72 -28.79
CA ASP A 305 -12.79 -9.80 -28.29
C ASP A 305 -12.93 -9.15 -26.92
N GLU A 306 -11.98 -9.35 -26.02
CA GLU A 306 -12.03 -8.75 -24.69
C GLU A 306 -12.06 -7.21 -24.72
N PRO A 307 -11.26 -6.49 -25.53
CA PRO A 307 -11.35 -5.02 -25.60
C PRO A 307 -12.70 -4.53 -26.12
N ILE A 308 -13.34 -5.27 -27.04
CA ILE A 308 -14.70 -4.95 -27.53
C ILE A 308 -15.72 -5.15 -26.41
N LYS A 309 -15.65 -6.28 -25.70
CA LYS A 309 -16.54 -6.57 -24.55
C LYS A 309 -16.40 -5.54 -23.43
N ARG A 310 -15.19 -4.99 -23.24
CA ARG A 310 -14.90 -3.92 -22.28
C ARG A 310 -15.26 -2.52 -22.81
N GLY A 311 -15.72 -2.39 -24.04
CA GLY A 311 -16.05 -1.09 -24.65
C GLY A 311 -14.84 -0.22 -24.99
N ILE A 312 -13.62 -0.78 -24.98
CA ILE A 312 -12.37 -0.07 -25.27
C ILE A 312 -12.24 0.20 -26.77
N CYS A 313 -12.73 -0.71 -27.62
CA CYS A 313 -12.73 -0.54 -29.08
C CYS A 313 -14.02 -1.06 -29.72
N THR A 314 -14.32 -0.57 -30.93
CA THR A 314 -15.52 -0.95 -31.70
C THR A 314 -15.21 -1.91 -32.84
N ASN A 315 -13.93 -2.11 -33.17
CA ASN A 315 -13.50 -2.99 -34.25
C ASN A 315 -12.28 -3.83 -33.83
N ARG A 316 -11.99 -4.87 -34.61
CA ARG A 316 -10.87 -5.79 -34.41
C ARG A 316 -9.63 -5.43 -35.23
N ASN A 317 -9.64 -4.28 -35.91
CA ASN A 317 -8.55 -3.90 -36.80
C ASN A 317 -7.28 -3.64 -35.99
N LYS A 318 -6.13 -4.06 -36.52
CA LYS A 318 -4.82 -3.91 -35.88
C LYS A 318 -3.88 -3.12 -36.77
N PHE A 319 -3.25 -2.12 -36.18
CA PHE A 319 -2.18 -1.36 -36.82
C PHE A 319 -0.87 -1.64 -36.07
N ILE A 320 0.08 -2.26 -36.75
CA ILE A 320 1.36 -2.69 -36.18
C ILE A 320 2.47 -1.86 -36.82
N LEU A 321 3.14 -1.02 -36.04
CA LEU A 321 4.19 -0.11 -36.50
C LEU A 321 5.50 -0.35 -35.74
N GLY A 322 6.62 -0.18 -36.43
CA GLY A 322 7.97 -0.28 -35.84
C GLY A 322 9.06 -0.29 -36.92
N PRO A 323 10.30 0.13 -36.59
CA PRO A 323 11.42 0.14 -37.53
C PRO A 323 11.87 -1.29 -37.91
N SER A 324 12.73 -1.43 -38.92
CA SER A 324 13.31 -2.74 -39.25
C SER A 324 14.02 -3.35 -38.04
N GLY A 325 13.91 -4.67 -37.85
CA GLY A 325 14.49 -5.38 -36.69
C GLY A 325 13.68 -5.29 -35.38
N SER A 326 12.60 -4.52 -35.31
CA SER A 326 11.82 -4.33 -34.06
C SER A 326 10.89 -5.52 -33.68
N GLY A 327 11.00 -6.66 -34.37
CA GLY A 327 10.17 -7.84 -34.09
C GLY A 327 8.75 -7.83 -34.69
N LYS A 328 8.41 -6.89 -35.59
CA LYS A 328 7.06 -6.84 -36.23
C LYS A 328 6.65 -8.16 -36.87
N SER A 329 7.48 -8.73 -37.74
CA SER A 329 7.15 -9.97 -38.46
C SER A 329 7.03 -11.15 -37.50
N PHE A 330 7.84 -11.18 -36.43
CA PHE A 330 7.76 -12.18 -35.38
C PHE A 330 6.42 -12.09 -34.63
N PHE A 331 6.04 -10.88 -34.21
CA PHE A 331 4.75 -10.62 -33.56
C PHE A 331 3.58 -10.99 -34.48
N THR A 332 3.59 -10.57 -35.75
CA THR A 332 2.50 -10.87 -36.69
C THR A 332 2.36 -12.37 -36.93
N ASN A 333 3.46 -13.10 -37.11
CA ASN A 333 3.41 -14.56 -37.25
C ASN A 333 2.87 -15.24 -35.99
N HIS A 334 3.30 -14.78 -34.81
CA HIS A 334 2.79 -15.29 -33.54
C HIS A 334 1.27 -15.01 -33.39
N MET A 335 0.84 -13.80 -33.74
CA MET A 335 -0.56 -13.40 -33.71
C MET A 335 -1.42 -14.26 -34.65
N VAL A 336 -1.02 -14.43 -35.91
CA VAL A 336 -1.79 -15.23 -36.88
C VAL A 336 -1.90 -16.68 -36.40
N ARG A 337 -0.81 -17.28 -35.90
CA ARG A 337 -0.80 -18.65 -35.38
C ARG A 337 -1.63 -18.84 -34.09
N SER A 338 -1.76 -17.82 -33.25
CA SER A 338 -2.57 -17.94 -32.02
C SER A 338 -4.06 -17.73 -32.28
N TYR A 339 -4.42 -16.98 -33.32
CA TYR A 339 -5.81 -16.69 -33.66
C TYR A 339 -6.42 -17.66 -34.69
N TYR A 340 -5.59 -18.39 -35.46
CA TYR A 340 -5.98 -19.37 -36.48
C TYR A 340 -5.20 -20.68 -36.32
#